data_AF-A0A3B9TSN4-F1
#
_entry.id   AF-A0A3B9TSN4-F1
#
_cell.length_a   1.000
_cell.length_b   1.000
_cell.length_c   1.000
_cell.angle_alpha   90.00
_cell.angle_beta   90.00
_cell.angle_gamma   90.00
#
_symmetry.space_group_name_H-M   'P 1'
#
loop_
_entity.id
_entity.type
_entity.pdbx_description
1 polymer ?
#
loop_
_entity_poly.entity_id
_entity_poly.type
_entity_poly.pdbx_seq_one_letter_code
_entity_poly.pdbx_strand_id
1 'polypeptide(L)'
;IDASTPYGPLKMADKLKSRIVPLFIIRRPDGINHDLYLLPPLKPPSGESFGDDLEGSVRLCNDIISEWISRYPGQWMWLYPRWASTTGDR
;
A
#
# COMPACT_ATOMS: atom_id res chain seq x y z
N ILE A 1 -11.37 8.00 4.27
CA ILE A 1 -10.78 9.35 4.40
C ILE A 1 -9.74 9.50 3.32
N ASP A 2 -9.69 10.66 2.67
CA ASP A 2 -8.74 10.88 1.58
C ASP A 2 -7.32 10.96 2.11
N ALA A 3 -6.39 10.42 1.33
CA ALA A 3 -4.98 10.39 1.67
C ALA A 3 -4.10 10.60 0.44
N SER A 4 -3.22 11.60 0.47
CA SER A 4 -2.23 11.88 -0.56
C SER A 4 -1.27 10.70 -0.67
N THR A 5 -1.26 9.99 -1.79
CA THR A 5 -0.57 8.70 -1.91
C THR A 5 0.30 8.69 -3.16
N PRO A 6 1.57 8.30 -3.07
CA PRO A 6 2.44 8.22 -4.24
C PRO A 6 1.95 7.12 -5.19
N TYR A 7 1.71 7.50 -6.44
CA TYR A 7 1.28 6.56 -7.50
C TYR A 7 2.45 6.05 -8.37
N GLY A 8 3.68 6.48 -8.08
CA GLY A 8 4.89 6.12 -8.84
C GLY A 8 5.04 4.62 -9.10
N PRO A 9 4.85 3.73 -8.09
CA PRO A 9 4.90 2.28 -8.29
C PRO A 9 3.93 1.76 -9.35
N LEU A 10 2.70 2.31 -9.39
CA LEU A 10 1.68 1.92 -10.38
C LEU A 10 2.10 2.32 -11.80
N LYS A 11 2.62 3.55 -11.97
CA LYS A 11 3.13 4.01 -13.26
C LYS A 11 4.32 3.18 -13.75
N MET A 12 5.22 2.79 -12.85
CA MET A 12 6.33 1.90 -13.20
C MET A 12 5.82 0.52 -13.64
N ALA A 13 4.84 -0.03 -12.91
CA ALA A 13 4.25 -1.32 -13.23
C ALA A 13 3.56 -1.32 -14.61
N ASP A 14 2.79 -0.27 -14.91
CA ASP A 14 2.16 -0.12 -16.23
C ASP A 14 3.21 0.04 -17.35
N LYS A 15 4.21 0.90 -17.16
CA LYS A 15 5.24 1.16 -18.17
C LYS A 15 6.10 -0.07 -18.45
N LEU A 16 6.48 -0.81 -17.42
CA LEU A 16 7.35 -1.98 -17.51
C LEU A 16 6.57 -3.29 -17.72
N LYS A 17 5.23 -3.22 -17.78
CA LYS A 17 4.34 -4.39 -17.84
C LYS A 17 4.66 -5.42 -16.75
N SER A 18 4.92 -4.92 -15.54
CA SER A 18 5.27 -5.71 -14.37
C SER A 18 4.12 -5.82 -13.38
N ARG A 19 4.22 -6.79 -12.47
CA ARG A 19 3.23 -7.04 -11.44
C ARG A 19 3.56 -6.28 -10.16
N ILE A 20 2.53 -5.80 -9.47
CA ILE A 20 2.65 -5.21 -8.13
C ILE A 20 2.33 -6.30 -7.11
N VAL A 21 3.28 -6.59 -6.24
CA VAL A 21 3.16 -7.65 -5.23
C VAL A 21 3.28 -7.00 -3.85
N PRO A 22 2.20 -6.95 -3.06
CA PRO A 22 2.27 -6.43 -1.69
C PRO A 22 3.11 -7.36 -0.82
N LEU A 23 3.91 -6.75 0.06
CA LEU A 23 4.75 -7.45 1.02
C LEU A 23 4.63 -6.78 2.38
N PHE A 24 4.56 -7.60 3.43
CA PHE A 24 4.55 -7.15 4.82
C PHE A 24 5.56 -7.94 5.63
N ILE A 25 6.21 -7.26 6.57
CA ILE A 25 7.21 -7.84 7.47
C ILE A 25 6.71 -7.63 8.89
N ILE A 26 6.47 -8.72 9.61
CA ILE A 26 5.99 -8.68 11.00
C ILE A 26 7.10 -9.23 11.90
N ARG A 27 7.53 -8.44 12.89
CA ARG A 27 8.50 -8.90 13.88
C ARG A 27 7.85 -9.91 14.82
N ARG A 28 8.50 -11.05 15.02
CA ARG A 28 8.06 -12.08 15.98
C ARG A 28 8.25 -11.59 17.43
N PRO A 29 7.55 -12.21 18.40
CA PRO A 29 7.67 -11.82 19.82
C PRO A 29 9.09 -11.89 20.39
N ASP A 30 9.98 -12.69 19.81
CA ASP A 30 11.39 -12.79 20.21
C ASP A 30 12.23 -11.54 19.90
N GLY A 31 11.71 -10.62 19.10
CA GLY A 31 12.36 -9.35 18.76
C GLY A 31 13.49 -9.45 17.74
N ILE A 32 13.87 -10.64 17.27
CA ILE A 32 15.00 -10.85 16.35
C ILE A 32 14.58 -11.49 15.03
N ASN A 33 13.52 -12.29 15.03
CA ASN A 33 13.01 -12.95 13.83
C ASN A 33 11.82 -12.20 13.23
N HIS A 34 11.62 -12.36 11.93
CA HIS A 34 10.56 -11.69 11.18
C HIS A 34 9.87 -12.66 10.24
N ASP A 35 8.54 -12.53 10.14
CA ASP A 35 7.73 -13.23 9.16
C ASP A 35 7.47 -12.32 7.95
N LEU A 36 7.84 -12.82 6.77
CA LEU A 36 7.56 -12.16 5.50
C LEU A 36 6.26 -12.73 4.90
N TYR A 37 5.30 -11.85 4.69
CA TYR A 37 4.05 -12.16 4.02
C TYR A 37 4.08 -11.58 2.61
N LEU A 38 4.17 -12.45 1.61
CA LEU A 38 4.04 -12.08 0.20
C LEU A 38 2.61 -12.38 -0.23
N LEU A 39 1.88 -11.35 -0.64
CA LEU A 39 0.52 -11.52 -1.13
C LEU A 39 0.54 -11.87 -2.62
N PRO A 40 -0.57 -12.40 -3.15
CA PRO A 40 -0.75 -12.50 -4.59
C PRO A 40 -0.56 -11.14 -5.28
N PRO A 41 -0.10 -11.12 -6.54
CA PRO A 41 -0.07 -9.91 -7.34
C PRO A 41 -1.41 -9.20 -7.37
N LEU A 42 -1.39 -7.88 -7.18
CA LEU A 42 -2.57 -7.05 -7.34
C LEU A 42 -3.09 -7.14 -8.76
N LYS A 43 -4.42 -7.07 -8.88
CA LYS A 43 -5.11 -6.91 -10.15
C LYS A 43 -5.82 -5.57 -10.13
N PRO A 44 -5.68 -4.74 -11.18
CA PRO A 44 -6.43 -3.49 -11.28
C PRO A 44 -7.94 -3.77 -11.17
N PRO A 45 -8.72 -2.86 -10.57
CA PRO A 45 -10.17 -3.03 -10.45
C PRO A 45 -10.88 -3.23 -11.79
N SER A 46 -10.39 -2.57 -12.85
CA SER A 46 -10.88 -2.71 -14.23
C SER A 46 -10.52 -4.05 -14.89
N GLY A 47 -9.59 -4.81 -14.32
CA GLY A 47 -8.98 -5.99 -14.95
C GLY A 47 -7.97 -5.66 -16.05
N GLU A 48 -7.77 -4.38 -16.36
CA GLU A 48 -6.83 -3.88 -17.38
C GLU A 48 -5.46 -3.53 -16.78
N SER A 49 -4.73 -2.56 -17.33
CA SER A 49 -3.44 -2.14 -16.79
C SER A 49 -3.62 -1.17 -15.61
N PHE A 50 -2.63 -1.10 -14.71
CA PHE A 50 -2.63 -0.14 -13.59
C PHE A 50 -2.63 1.34 -14.04
N GLY A 51 -2.39 1.61 -15.33
CA GLY A 51 -2.42 2.95 -15.92
C GLY A 51 -3.82 3.47 -16.27
N ASP A 52 -4.80 2.58 -16.47
CA ASP A 52 -6.12 2.95 -17.00
C ASP A 52 -7.05 3.53 -15.93
N ASP A 53 -7.04 2.94 -14.73
CA ASP A 53 -7.69 3.48 -13.52
C ASP A 53 -6.66 3.68 -12.41
N LEU A 54 -5.95 4.81 -12.47
CA LEU A 54 -4.90 5.11 -11.50
C LEU A 54 -5.46 5.32 -10.09
N GLU A 55 -6.60 6.01 -9.96
CA GLU A 55 -7.17 6.32 -8.65
C GLU A 55 -7.69 5.06 -7.95
N GLY A 56 -8.46 4.22 -8.65
CA GLY A 56 -8.92 2.94 -8.10
C GLY A 56 -7.77 1.99 -7.79
N SER A 57 -6.71 2.01 -8.59
CA SER A 57 -5.49 1.24 -8.32
C SER A 57 -4.74 1.74 -7.08
N VAL A 58 -4.61 3.06 -6.88
CA VAL A 58 -4.03 3.63 -5.65
C VAL A 58 -4.89 3.30 -4.44
N ARG A 59 -6.22 3.37 -4.58
CA ARG A 59 -7.17 3.02 -3.52
C ARG A 59 -6.99 1.55 -3.11
N LEU A 60 -6.93 0.63 -4.05
CA LEU A 60 -6.68 -0.80 -3.79
C LEU A 60 -5.39 -1.02 -2.98
N CYS A 61 -4.29 -0.33 -3.36
CA CYS A 61 -3.03 -0.40 -2.59
C CYS A 61 -3.22 0.11 -1.15
N ASN A 62 -3.90 1.24 -0.97
CA ASN A 62 -4.17 1.79 0.35
C ASN A 62 -5.06 0.87 1.19
N ASP A 63 -6.07 0.24 0.60
CA ASP A 63 -6.98 -0.67 1.31
C ASP A 63 -6.23 -1.86 1.88
N ILE A 64 -5.35 -2.46 1.08
CA ILE A 64 -4.53 -3.61 1.50
C ILE A 64 -3.51 -3.18 2.57
N ILE A 65 -2.82 -2.06 2.39
CA ILE A 65 -1.91 -1.55 3.43
C ILE A 65 -2.68 -1.26 4.72
N SER A 66 -3.88 -0.66 4.64
CA SER A 66 -4.71 -0.33 5.80
C SER A 66 -5.15 -1.58 6.55
N GLU A 67 -5.57 -2.63 5.85
CA GLU A 67 -5.93 -3.91 6.45
C GLU A 67 -4.79 -4.49 7.30
N TRP A 68 -3.57 -4.47 6.77
CA TRP A 68 -2.39 -4.99 7.47
C TRP A 68 -1.95 -4.12 8.64
N ILE A 69 -1.98 -2.80 8.49
CA ILE A 69 -1.72 -1.87 9.59
C ILE A 69 -2.74 -2.07 10.70
N SER A 70 -4.03 -2.23 10.38
CA SER A 70 -5.07 -2.47 11.38
C SER A 70 -4.88 -3.79 12.13
N ARG A 71 -4.33 -4.83 11.48
CA ARG A 71 -3.99 -6.10 12.13
C ARG A 71 -2.77 -6.00 13.05
N TYR A 72 -1.78 -5.19 12.67
CA TYR A 72 -0.51 -5.06 13.41
C TYR A 72 -0.14 -3.58 13.67
N PRO A 73 -0.96 -2.81 14.38
CA PRO A 73 -0.79 -1.35 14.47
C PRO A 73 0.50 -0.94 15.18
N GLY A 74 0.98 -1.76 16.14
CA GLY A 74 2.25 -1.54 16.84
C GLY A 74 3.51 -1.86 16.01
N GLN A 75 3.35 -2.44 14.83
CA GLN A 75 4.46 -2.72 13.90
C GLN A 75 4.61 -1.66 12.80
N TRP A 76 3.66 -0.71 12.72
CA TRP A 76 3.75 0.39 11.77
C TRP A 76 4.55 1.57 12.33
N MET A 77 5.34 2.19 11.48
CA MET A 77 6.11 3.38 11.83
C MET A 77 5.23 4.63 11.69
N TRP A 78 4.58 5.05 12.78
CA TRP A 78 3.74 6.24 12.86
C TRP A 78 4.55 7.55 12.91
N LEU A 79 5.43 7.76 11.93
CA LEU A 79 6.40 8.86 11.94
C LEU A 79 5.81 10.23 11.59
N TYR A 80 4.75 10.27 10.80
CA TYR A 80 4.24 11.51 10.20
C TYR A 80 2.72 11.60 10.27
N PRO A 81 2.15 12.82 10.35
CA PRO A 81 0.71 13.03 10.28
C PRO A 81 0.19 12.77 8.87
N ARG A 82 -0.09 11.49 8.58
CA ARG A 82 -0.41 10.94 7.25
C ARG A 82 -1.48 11.73 6.48
N TRP A 83 -2.44 12.31 7.19
CA TRP A 83 -3.60 13.00 6.61
C TRP A 83 -3.43 14.52 6.46
N ALA A 84 -2.42 15.13 7.10
CA ALA A 84 -2.25 16.59 7.11
C ALA A 84 -2.10 17.19 5.70
N SER A 85 -1.40 16.49 4.81
CA SER A 85 -1.22 16.93 3.42
C SER A 85 -2.45 16.79 2.54
N THR A 86 -3.54 16.19 3.04
CA THR A 86 -4.74 15.87 2.25
C THR A 86 -5.96 16.66 2.68
N THR A 87 -6.08 16.98 3.96
CA THR A 87 -7.21 17.75 4.49
C THR A 87 -7.03 19.26 4.37
N GLY A 88 -5.82 19.73 4.00
CA GLY A 88 -5.37 21.10 4.26
C GLY A 88 -5.26 21.35 5.77
N ASP A 89 -4.65 22.47 6.17
CA ASP A 89 -4.72 22.96 7.55
C ASP A 89 -6.20 23.20 7.89
N ARG A 90 -6.83 22.22 8.54
CA ARG A 90 -8.16 22.32 9.14
C ARG A 90 -8.02 22.29 10.65
#